data_AF-A0A2M7A521-F1
#
_entry.id   AF-A0A2M7A521-F1
#
_cell.length_a   1.000
_cell.length_b   1.000
_cell.length_c   1.000
_cell.angle_alpha   90.00
_cell.angle_beta   90.00
_cell.angle_gamma   90.00
#
_symmetry.space_group_name_H-M   'P 1'
#
loop_
_entity.id
_entity.type
_entity.pdbx_description
1 polymer ?
#
loop_
_entity_poly.entity_id
_entity_poly.type
_entity_poly.pdbx_seq_one_letter_code
_entity_poly.pdbx_strand_id
1 'polypeptide(L)'
;MRKPFTRLTSKELGEATAEFDTEFVVDSFGDPPGDLMPLWARAVGEVQSLEASQEITVVRVGLERELLTRSDRLARDKGLSRANLIARGLKAVLAAEGEL
;
A
#
# COMPACT_ATOMS: atom_id res chain seq x y z
N MET A 1 24.76 -25.03 10.39
CA MET A 1 23.41 -24.48 10.61
C MET A 1 23.55 -23.03 11.05
N ARG A 2 23.00 -22.08 10.29
CA ARG A 2 23.03 -20.65 10.66
C ARG A 2 22.10 -20.45 11.87
N LYS A 3 22.52 -19.68 12.89
CA LYS A 3 21.68 -19.39 14.05
C LYS A 3 20.38 -18.73 13.57
N PRO A 4 19.20 -19.07 14.13
CA PRO A 4 17.97 -18.36 13.81
C PRO A 4 18.06 -16.90 14.26
N PHE A 5 17.51 -15.98 13.47
CA PHE A 5 17.55 -14.53 13.73
C PHE A 5 17.04 -14.15 15.13
N THR A 6 16.11 -14.93 15.69
CA THR A 6 15.55 -14.75 17.04
C THR A 6 16.54 -15.01 18.18
N ARG A 7 17.74 -15.51 17.89
CA ARG A 7 18.80 -15.82 18.88
C ARG A 7 20.11 -15.08 18.59
N LEU A 8 20.10 -14.10 17.69
CA LEU A 8 21.27 -13.26 17.42
C LEU A 8 21.35 -12.12 18.44
N THR A 9 22.58 -11.79 18.85
CA THR A 9 22.86 -10.55 19.57
C THR A 9 22.70 -9.34 18.65
N SER A 10 22.56 -8.13 19.21
CA SER A 10 22.41 -6.91 18.39
C SER A 10 23.56 -6.71 17.40
N LYS A 11 24.78 -7.11 17.77
CA LYS A 11 25.96 -7.04 16.89
C LYS A 11 25.88 -8.06 15.74
N GLU A 12 25.56 -9.32 16.06
CA GLU A 12 25.37 -10.36 15.04
C GLU A 12 24.18 -10.06 14.12
N LEU A 13 23.14 -9.40 14.64
CA LEU A 13 22.00 -8.96 13.85
C LEU A 13 22.39 -7.85 12.88
N GLY A 14 23.14 -6.84 13.34
CA GLY A 14 23.65 -5.76 12.48
C GLY A 14 24.56 -6.29 11.36
N GLU A 15 25.46 -7.22 11.67
CA GLU A 15 26.29 -7.88 10.65
C GLU A 15 25.44 -8.70 9.65
N ALA A 16 24.36 -9.34 10.13
CA ALA A 16 23.47 -10.13 9.28
C ALA A 16 22.48 -9.31 8.45
N THR A 17 22.24 -8.03 8.80
CA THR A 17 21.34 -7.12 8.08
C THR A 17 22.07 -5.99 7.35
N ALA A 18 23.39 -5.94 7.41
CA ALA A 18 24.21 -4.90 6.79
C ALA A 18 23.95 -4.74 5.28
N GLU A 19 23.52 -5.80 4.58
CA GLU A 19 23.14 -5.74 3.16
C GLU A 19 21.91 -4.86 2.90
N PHE A 20 21.05 -4.65 3.89
CA PHE A 20 19.84 -3.82 3.81
C PHE A 20 20.06 -2.37 4.27
N ASP A 21 21.21 -2.05 4.87
CA ASP A 21 21.58 -0.70 5.30
C ASP A 21 22.18 0.15 4.15
N THR A 22 21.96 -0.28 2.90
CA THR A 22 22.37 0.45 1.71
C THR A 22 21.33 1.52 1.36
N GLU A 23 21.80 2.66 0.83
CA GLU A 23 20.92 3.71 0.33
C GLU A 23 20.06 3.16 -0.81
N PHE A 24 18.75 3.44 -0.79
CA PHE A 24 17.77 2.85 -1.69
C PHE A 24 18.07 3.20 -3.17
N VAL A 25 18.72 2.28 -3.89
CA VAL A 25 19.04 2.45 -5.33
C VAL A 25 17.88 1.93 -6.18
N VAL A 26 17.00 2.84 -6.60
CA VAL A 26 15.84 2.53 -7.47
C VAL A 26 16.25 1.81 -8.75
N ASP A 27 17.45 2.09 -9.27
CA ASP A 27 17.97 1.53 -10.52
C ASP A 27 18.43 0.06 -10.42
N SER A 28 18.45 -0.51 -9.22
CA SER A 28 18.84 -1.92 -8.99
C SER A 28 17.67 -2.90 -9.02
N PHE A 29 16.44 -2.39 -9.05
CA PHE A 29 15.23 -3.20 -9.10
C PHE A 29 14.85 -3.48 -10.56
N GLY A 30 14.85 -4.76 -10.94
CA GLY A 30 14.35 -5.24 -12.23
C GLY A 30 13.02 -5.98 -12.08
N ASP A 31 12.51 -6.49 -13.21
CA ASP A 31 11.37 -7.39 -13.20
C ASP A 31 11.65 -8.60 -12.29
N PRO A 32 10.68 -9.03 -11.45
CA PRO A 32 10.88 -10.20 -10.62
C PRO A 32 11.17 -11.42 -11.51
N PRO A 33 12.09 -12.31 -11.10
CA PRO A 33 12.35 -13.52 -11.85
C PRO A 33 11.07 -14.34 -12.00
N GLY A 34 10.93 -15.04 -13.13
CA GLY A 34 9.65 -15.62 -13.57
C GLY A 34 9.03 -16.63 -12.60
N ASP A 35 9.83 -17.23 -11.72
CA ASP A 35 9.41 -18.13 -10.64
C ASP A 35 8.77 -17.40 -9.44
N LEU A 36 9.11 -16.12 -9.24
CA LEU A 36 8.50 -15.24 -8.25
C LEU A 36 7.28 -14.48 -8.79
N MET A 37 7.04 -14.53 -10.10
CA MET A 37 5.89 -13.86 -10.73
C MET A 37 4.53 -14.28 -10.16
N PRO A 38 4.26 -15.55 -9.78
CA PRO A 38 3.00 -15.94 -9.14
C PRO A 38 2.83 -15.35 -7.74
N LEU A 39 3.93 -15.22 -6.98
CA LEU A 39 3.92 -14.60 -5.65
C LEU A 39 3.76 -13.08 -5.77
N TRP A 40 4.42 -12.47 -6.75
CA TRP A 40 4.26 -11.07 -7.12
C TRP A 40 2.82 -10.79 -7.55
N ALA A 41 2.26 -11.57 -8.47
CA ALA A 41 0.87 -11.44 -8.93
C ALA A 41 -0.13 -11.63 -7.79
N ARG A 42 0.16 -12.50 -6.81
CA ARG A 42 -0.67 -12.65 -5.61
C ARG A 42 -0.57 -11.43 -4.68
N ALA A 43 0.63 -10.88 -4.50
CA ALA A 43 0.84 -9.68 -3.68
C ALA A 43 0.27 -8.41 -4.33
N VAL A 44 0.37 -8.29 -5.66
CA VAL A 44 -0.16 -7.18 -6.45
C VAL A 44 -1.66 -7.32 -6.70
N GLY A 45 -2.16 -8.55 -6.90
CA GLY A 45 -3.57 -8.84 -7.18
C GLY A 45 -4.53 -8.56 -6.03
N GLU A 46 -4.01 -8.30 -4.82
CA GLU A 46 -4.81 -7.81 -3.69
C GLU A 46 -5.08 -6.29 -3.75
N VAL A 47 -4.46 -5.57 -4.69
CA VAL A 47 -4.94 -4.25 -5.09
C VAL A 47 -6.11 -4.49 -6.02
N GLN A 48 -7.33 -4.40 -5.49
CA GLN A 48 -8.55 -4.42 -6.29
C GLN A 48 -8.42 -3.42 -7.44
N SER A 49 -8.13 -3.93 -8.63
CA SER A 49 -8.24 -3.18 -9.86
C SER A 49 -9.70 -2.80 -10.00
N LEU A 50 -9.99 -1.52 -9.79
CA LEU A 50 -11.29 -0.94 -10.08
C LEU A 50 -11.55 -1.17 -11.58
N GLU A 51 -12.60 -1.92 -11.89
CA GLU A 51 -12.91 -2.38 -13.24
C GLU A 51 -12.95 -1.24 -14.27
N ALA A 52 -11.88 -1.14 -15.06
CA ALA A 52 -11.75 -0.88 -16.51
C ALA A 52 -12.76 0.02 -17.28
N SER A 53 -13.59 0.85 -16.65
CA SER A 53 -14.64 1.64 -17.34
C SER A 53 -14.59 3.15 -17.10
N GLN A 54 -13.64 3.67 -16.34
CA GLN A 54 -13.48 5.11 -16.11
C GLN A 54 -12.00 5.48 -16.17
N GLU A 55 -11.68 6.63 -16.75
CA GLU A 55 -10.33 7.21 -16.70
C GLU A 55 -9.98 7.55 -15.25
N ILE A 56 -9.37 6.60 -14.54
CA ILE A 56 -8.96 6.78 -13.15
C ILE A 56 -7.63 7.52 -13.14
N THR A 57 -7.64 8.76 -12.64
CA THR A 57 -6.41 9.50 -12.33
C THR A 57 -6.03 9.29 -10.87
N VAL A 58 -4.83 8.78 -10.63
CA VAL A 58 -4.29 8.59 -9.27
C VAL A 58 -3.67 9.89 -8.79
N VAL A 59 -4.18 10.42 -7.67
CA VAL A 59 -3.65 11.63 -7.03
C VAL A 59 -3.08 11.29 -5.65
N ARG A 60 -1.98 11.96 -5.28
CA ARG A 60 -1.39 11.87 -3.93
C ARG A 60 -1.93 13.01 -3.07
N VAL A 61 -2.54 12.68 -1.95
CA VAL A 61 -3.09 13.65 -0.99
C VAL A 61 -2.54 13.39 0.41
N GLY A 62 -2.17 14.47 1.09
CA GLY A 62 -1.80 14.45 2.51
C GLY A 62 -3.05 14.56 3.38
N LEU A 63 -3.14 13.70 4.40
CA LEU A 63 -4.25 13.66 5.35
C LEU A 63 -3.68 13.55 6.77
N GLU A 64 -4.40 14.10 7.75
CA GLU A 64 -4.09 13.83 9.15
C GLU A 64 -4.18 12.34 9.44
N ARG A 65 -3.20 11.81 10.19
CA ARG A 65 -3.10 10.38 10.49
C ARG A 65 -4.37 9.85 11.15
N GLU A 66 -4.88 10.57 12.14
CA GLU A 66 -6.06 10.16 12.89
C GLU A 66 -7.32 10.13 12.00
N LEU A 67 -7.46 11.11 11.10
CA LEU A 67 -8.54 11.14 10.12
C LEU A 67 -8.48 9.92 9.18
N LEU A 68 -7.29 9.56 8.71
CA LEU A 68 -7.11 8.38 7.88
C LEU A 68 -7.50 7.10 8.63
N THR A 69 -7.06 6.94 9.88
CA THR A 69 -7.40 5.77 10.71
C THR A 69 -8.90 5.64 10.93
N ARG A 70 -9.59 6.74 11.26
CA ARG A 70 -11.05 6.74 11.43
C ARG A 70 -11.78 6.43 10.12
N SER A 71 -11.29 6.96 9.00
CA SER A 71 -11.87 6.70 7.67
C SER A 71 -11.72 5.23 7.26
N ASP A 72 -10.56 4.63 7.53
CA ASP A 72 -10.32 3.21 7.25
C ASP A 72 -11.24 2.29 8.07
N ARG A 73 -11.43 2.62 9.35
CA ARG A 73 -12.37 1.89 10.20
C ARG A 73 -13.79 2.01 9.65
N LEU A 74 -14.23 3.22 9.33
CA LEU A 74 -15.56 3.46 8.76
C LEU A 74 -15.77 2.72 7.43
N ALA A 75 -14.75 2.67 6.57
CA ALA A 75 -14.81 1.94 5.31
C ALA A 75 -15.02 0.43 5.57
N ARG A 76 -14.25 -0.16 6.50
CA ARG A 76 -14.40 -1.58 6.89
C ARG A 76 -15.77 -1.88 7.48
N ASP A 77 -16.24 -1.05 8.41
CA ASP A 77 -17.55 -1.22 9.04
C ASP A 77 -18.70 -1.19 8.01
N LYS A 78 -18.49 -0.51 6.87
CA LYS A 78 -19.45 -0.41 5.77
C LYS A 78 -19.19 -1.39 4.61
N GLY A 79 -18.18 -2.24 4.70
CA GLY A 79 -17.79 -3.14 3.60
C GLY A 79 -17.35 -2.40 2.33
N LEU A 80 -16.75 -1.21 2.48
CA LEU A 80 -16.28 -0.38 1.36
C LEU A 80 -14.75 -0.37 1.31
N SER A 81 -14.21 -0.20 0.10
CA SER A 81 -12.82 0.21 -0.04
C SER A 81 -12.64 1.67 0.41
N ARG A 82 -11.42 2.03 0.81
CA ARG A 82 -11.06 3.42 1.12
C ARG A 82 -11.38 4.36 -0.06
N ALA A 83 -11.05 3.92 -1.28
CA ALA A 83 -11.33 4.68 -2.50
C ALA A 83 -12.84 4.94 -2.68
N ASN A 84 -13.69 3.94 -2.44
CA ASN A 84 -15.14 4.10 -2.52
C ASN A 84 -15.68 5.05 -1.44
N LEU A 85 -15.13 4.99 -0.23
CA LEU A 85 -15.51 5.94 0.82
C LEU A 85 -15.14 7.38 0.44
N ILE A 86 -13.93 7.60 -0.07
CA ILE A 86 -13.46 8.91 -0.53
C ILE A 86 -14.33 9.43 -1.68
N ALA A 87 -14.59 8.59 -2.69
CA ALA A 87 -15.43 8.97 -3.83
C ALA A 87 -16.85 9.35 -3.41
N ARG A 88 -17.44 8.63 -2.44
CA ARG A 88 -18.76 9.00 -1.88
C ARG A 88 -18.72 10.33 -1.15
N GLY A 89 -17.67 10.57 -0.37
CA GLY A 89 -17.47 11.84 0.32
C GLY A 89 -17.35 13.01 -0.66
N LEU A 90 -16.51 12.88 -1.69
CA LEU A 90 -16.35 13.90 -2.73
C LEU A 90 -17.65 14.19 -3.48
N LYS A 91 -18.40 13.15 -3.88
CA LYS A 91 -19.72 13.32 -4.51
C LYS A 91 -20.70 14.06 -3.62
N ALA A 92 -20.70 13.78 -2.32
CA ALA A 92 -21.56 14.48 -1.36
C ALA A 92 -21.19 15.97 -1.21
N VAL A 93 -19.89 16.29 -1.23
CA VAL A 93 -19.42 17.69 -1.23
C VAL A 93 -19.85 18.39 -2.52
N LEU A 94 -19.60 17.80 -3.69
CA LEU A 94 -20.00 18.40 -4.97
C LEU A 94 -21.51 18.64 -5.05
N ALA A 95 -22.33 17.69 -4.61
CA ALA A 95 -23.79 17.85 -4.57
C ALA A 95 -24.22 18.98 -3.62
N ALA A 96 -23.53 19.17 -2.49
CA ALA A 96 -23.82 20.26 -1.56
C ALA A 96 -23.47 21.64 -2.16
N GLU A 97 -22.48 21.69 -3.04
CA GLU A 97 -22.07 22.90 -3.76
C GLU A 97 -22.85 23.11 -5.08
N GLY A 98 -23.75 22.19 -5.47
CA GLY A 98 -24.54 22.29 -6.70
C GLY A 98 -23.80 21.89 -7.98
N GLU A 99 -22.66 21.22 -7.83
CA GLU A 99 -21.82 20.72 -8.93
C GLU A 99 -22.17 19.27 -9.32
N LEU A 100 -23.23 18.70 -8.74
CA LEU A 100 -23.69 17.33 -8.99
C LEU A 100 -25.21 17.16 -8.79
#